data_AF-N1QHR6-F1
#
_entry.id   AF-N1QHR6-F1
#
_cell.length_a   1.000
_cell.length_b   1.000
_cell.length_c   1.000
_cell.angle_alpha   90.00
_cell.angle_beta   90.00
_cell.angle_gamma   90.00
#
_symmetry.space_group_name_H-M   'P 1'
#
loop_
_entity.id
_entity.type
_entity.pdbx_description
1 polymer ?
#
loop_
_entity_poly.entity_id
_entity_poly.type
_entity_poly.pdbx_seq_one_letter_code
_entity_poly.pdbx_strand_id
1 'polypeptide(L)'
;MIATKRFALLTLGAFIVFLIPFLFGYHFTTIKDVSLEYIKNASRSRSFHLLLPATGPNVDFCKLLLSAAVTGYPEPIFIGWDGRGIYNGSQSHLFKITETLTYLRSLPPSADSDLVLLLDAYDIWLQLRPEIMIERYYHVLKQNDQRVKEEGLLNRFHGGARIHHSIVVGPDKVHWPQGEEDAATWAVPVSMLPENAFGPDTDHNMITARPRWLNSGTIMGPVKDIRDYFSATVDMLSRKYDSNYEFRTSDQYYFAEVWAEQEIQRSRLRDGADFDEKPDVGNGVTGIVPDIPPGRRTEFHVCLDYSLELFQTAAGFERHLTWMRHNQTSKAYPDLTTNPDDPEPEVASGPAKELRIDQWLLQDDIMASEPPFAAIDSSWTDTPPEQSWSEALLGTNVVTQLVYPLFHITGDKTLRDRWWPRMWFHPHAELLLKATKHNQHSRNGQYVFATAAGATWRGALPIMASPRPATLAGQQEKGGAWIDTGEYVPWNYMCGAFEGPQLYI
;
A
#
# COMPACT_ATOMS: atom_id res chain seq x y z
N MET A 1 -41.22 67.60 22.26
CA MET A 1 -41.41 66.62 21.15
C MET A 1 -40.36 66.69 20.03
N ILE A 2 -39.61 67.80 19.86
CA ILE A 2 -38.58 67.93 18.80
C ILE A 2 -37.21 67.34 19.23
N ALA A 3 -36.86 67.42 20.52
CA ALA A 3 -35.58 66.91 21.03
C ALA A 3 -35.46 65.37 20.97
N THR A 4 -36.55 64.64 21.25
CA THR A 4 -36.59 63.17 21.19
C THR A 4 -36.45 62.62 19.77
N LYS A 5 -36.98 63.34 18.76
CA LYS A 5 -36.82 62.95 17.34
C LYS A 5 -35.38 63.13 16.86
N ARG A 6 -34.67 64.17 17.33
CA ARG A 6 -33.25 64.39 16.99
C ARG A 6 -32.33 63.36 17.66
N PHE A 7 -32.61 62.96 18.89
CA PHE A 7 -31.84 61.93 19.58
C PHE A 7 -31.97 60.56 18.91
N ALA A 8 -33.19 60.17 18.51
CA ALA A 8 -33.43 58.93 17.77
C ALA A 8 -32.76 58.89 16.38
N LEU A 9 -32.65 60.04 15.70
CA LEU A 9 -31.98 60.14 14.41
C LEU A 9 -30.46 60.04 14.55
N LEU A 10 -29.89 60.59 15.63
CA LEU A 10 -28.46 60.51 15.93
C LEU A 10 -28.04 59.11 16.37
N THR A 11 -28.88 58.40 17.15
CA THR A 11 -28.60 57.00 17.53
C THR A 11 -28.70 56.05 16.34
N LEU A 12 -29.68 56.25 15.43
CA LEU A 12 -29.77 55.48 14.18
C LEU A 12 -28.56 55.74 13.28
N GLY A 13 -28.12 57.00 13.17
CA GLY A 13 -26.92 57.38 12.43
C GLY A 13 -25.65 56.73 13.01
N ALA A 14 -25.49 56.73 14.33
CA ALA A 14 -24.36 56.07 14.99
C ALA A 14 -24.39 54.54 14.81
N PHE A 15 -25.57 53.93 14.85
CA PHE A 15 -25.72 52.48 14.62
C PHE A 15 -25.33 52.11 13.17
N ILE A 16 -25.72 52.92 12.19
CA ILE A 16 -25.35 52.72 10.78
C ILE A 16 -23.85 52.94 10.57
N VAL A 17 -23.26 53.97 11.18
CA VAL A 17 -21.85 54.34 10.98
C VAL A 17 -20.88 53.40 11.70
N PHE A 18 -21.24 52.86 12.87
CA PHE A 18 -20.35 52.01 13.64
C PHE A 18 -20.68 50.52 13.54
N LEU A 19 -21.96 50.15 13.56
CA LEU A 19 -22.34 48.74 13.64
C LEU A 19 -22.32 48.07 12.26
N ILE A 20 -22.68 48.76 11.18
CA ILE A 20 -22.66 48.18 9.83
C ILE A 20 -21.23 47.88 9.38
N PRO A 21 -20.24 48.79 9.51
CA PRO A 21 -18.85 48.47 9.17
C PRO A 21 -18.25 47.40 10.08
N PHE A 22 -18.65 47.35 11.36
CA PHE A 22 -18.22 46.30 12.28
C PHE A 22 -18.79 44.93 11.89
N LEU A 23 -20.09 44.83 11.60
CA LEU A 23 -20.72 43.59 11.12
C LEU A 23 -20.16 43.18 9.75
N PHE A 24 -19.91 44.14 8.86
CA PHE A 24 -19.31 43.89 7.55
C PHE A 24 -17.86 43.40 7.68
N GLY A 25 -17.07 44.03 8.56
CA GLY A 25 -15.71 43.62 8.90
C GLY A 25 -15.65 42.24 9.55
N TYR A 26 -16.54 41.97 10.51
CA TYR A 26 -16.68 40.66 11.16
C TYR A 26 -17.05 39.57 10.13
N HIS A 27 -18.03 39.85 9.26
CA HIS A 27 -18.45 38.92 8.21
C HIS A 27 -17.31 38.64 7.21
N PHE A 28 -16.49 39.64 6.87
CA PHE A 28 -15.33 39.46 6.00
C PHE A 28 -14.19 38.68 6.67
N THR A 29 -13.97 38.89 7.98
CA THR A 29 -12.99 38.08 8.73
C THR A 29 -13.41 36.62 8.82
N THR A 30 -14.69 36.35 9.11
CA THR A 30 -15.21 34.97 9.15
C THR A 30 -15.14 34.30 7.77
N ILE A 31 -15.49 35.02 6.68
CA ILE A 31 -15.36 34.49 5.31
C ILE A 31 -13.88 34.20 4.98
N LYS A 32 -12.96 35.08 5.37
CA LYS A 32 -11.53 34.90 5.13
C LYS A 32 -10.97 33.70 5.90
N ASP A 33 -11.38 33.52 7.15
CA ASP A 33 -10.92 32.39 7.97
C ASP A 33 -11.47 31.07 7.43
N VAL A 34 -12.76 31.01 7.07
CA VAL A 34 -13.37 29.84 6.41
C VAL A 34 -12.71 29.58 5.05
N SER A 35 -12.39 30.61 4.27
CA SER A 35 -11.70 30.45 2.99
C SER A 35 -10.26 29.98 3.16
N LEU A 36 -9.55 30.47 4.18
CA LEU A 36 -8.19 30.03 4.49
C LEU A 36 -8.16 28.59 5.02
N GLU A 37 -9.13 28.19 5.83
CA GLU A 37 -9.29 26.82 6.28
C GLU A 37 -9.68 25.90 5.13
N TYR A 38 -10.59 26.33 4.24
CA TYR A 38 -10.92 25.61 3.01
C TYR A 38 -9.71 25.47 2.08
N ILE A 39 -8.93 26.54 1.87
CA ILE A 39 -7.71 26.51 1.05
C ILE A 39 -6.65 25.62 1.69
N LYS A 40 -6.47 25.65 3.01
CA LYS A 40 -5.54 24.78 3.74
C LYS A 40 -5.98 23.31 3.67
N ASN A 41 -7.27 23.02 3.82
CA ASN A 41 -7.80 21.67 3.72
C ASN A 41 -7.78 21.14 2.28
N ALA A 42 -8.08 21.99 1.29
CA ALA A 42 -7.91 21.67 -0.13
C ALA A 42 -6.42 21.42 -0.48
N SER A 43 -5.50 22.19 0.11
CA SER A 43 -4.04 22.00 -0.02
C SER A 43 -3.52 20.72 0.65
N ARG A 44 -4.28 20.09 1.56
CA ARG A 44 -3.92 18.86 2.29
C ARG A 44 -4.71 17.62 1.83
N SER A 45 -5.69 17.80 0.95
CA SER A 45 -6.44 16.70 0.35
C SER A 45 -5.67 16.15 -0.85
N ARG A 46 -5.41 14.84 -0.85
CA ARG A 46 -4.69 14.14 -1.93
C ARG A 46 -5.49 12.96 -2.46
N SER A 47 -5.31 12.62 -3.72
CA SER A 47 -5.93 11.42 -4.28
C SER A 47 -5.05 10.20 -4.07
N PHE A 48 -5.69 9.04 -3.95
CA PHE A 48 -5.07 7.74 -3.84
C PHE A 48 -5.59 6.81 -4.92
N HIS A 49 -4.70 6.31 -5.76
CA HIS A 49 -4.99 5.40 -6.86
C HIS A 49 -4.69 3.96 -6.42
N LEU A 50 -5.72 3.17 -6.13
CA LEU A 50 -5.57 1.72 -5.96
C LEU A 50 -5.70 1.06 -7.33
N LEU A 51 -4.59 0.64 -7.93
CA LEU A 51 -4.54 0.11 -9.28
C LEU A 51 -4.38 -1.40 -9.27
N LEU A 52 -5.28 -2.12 -9.96
CA LEU A 52 -5.25 -3.57 -10.08
C LEU A 52 -5.19 -4.00 -11.55
N PRO A 53 -4.02 -4.41 -12.08
CA PRO A 53 -3.92 -5.04 -13.40
C PRO A 53 -4.66 -6.38 -13.38
N ALA A 54 -5.81 -6.44 -14.03
CA ALA A 54 -6.71 -7.58 -14.01
C ALA A 54 -7.45 -7.70 -15.34
N THR A 55 -7.46 -8.89 -15.95
CA THR A 55 -8.14 -9.13 -17.22
C THR A 55 -9.56 -9.66 -17.06
N GLY A 56 -9.93 -10.06 -15.85
CA GLY A 56 -11.28 -10.54 -15.54
C GLY A 56 -11.38 -11.11 -14.13
N PRO A 57 -12.61 -11.47 -13.71
CA PRO A 57 -12.86 -11.92 -12.36
C PRO A 57 -12.52 -13.40 -12.15
N ASN A 58 -12.06 -13.73 -10.95
CA ASN A 58 -12.01 -15.09 -10.40
C ASN A 58 -12.15 -15.03 -8.87
N VAL A 59 -12.13 -16.19 -8.21
CA VAL A 59 -12.30 -16.26 -6.74
C VAL A 59 -11.20 -15.49 -6.00
N ASP A 60 -9.93 -15.60 -6.41
CA ASP A 60 -8.82 -14.97 -5.70
C ASP A 60 -8.81 -13.44 -5.89
N PHE A 61 -9.21 -12.97 -7.06
CA PHE A 61 -9.52 -11.56 -7.31
C PHE A 61 -10.63 -11.04 -6.40
N CYS A 62 -11.70 -11.82 -6.23
CA CYS A 62 -12.78 -11.43 -5.34
C CYS A 62 -12.36 -11.44 -3.85
N LYS A 63 -11.39 -12.28 -3.45
CA LYS A 63 -10.77 -12.21 -2.11
C LYS A 63 -10.02 -10.88 -1.93
N LEU A 64 -9.26 -10.42 -2.93
CA LEU A 64 -8.62 -9.10 -2.89
C LEU A 64 -9.65 -7.98 -2.79
N LEU A 65 -10.66 -7.97 -3.66
CA LEU A 65 -11.71 -6.93 -3.63
C LEU A 65 -12.45 -6.89 -2.29
N LEU A 66 -12.80 -8.06 -1.74
CA LEU A 66 -13.46 -8.16 -0.45
C LEU A 66 -12.58 -7.58 0.65
N SER A 67 -11.33 -8.05 0.75
CA SER A 67 -10.41 -7.65 1.80
C SER A 67 -10.06 -6.16 1.73
N ALA A 68 -9.89 -5.61 0.53
CA ALA A 68 -9.72 -4.17 0.29
C ALA A 68 -10.92 -3.36 0.79
N ALA A 69 -12.13 -3.77 0.41
CA ALA A 69 -13.34 -3.07 0.78
C ALA A 69 -13.59 -3.13 2.29
N VAL A 70 -13.44 -4.30 2.91
CA VAL A 70 -13.66 -4.51 4.35
C VAL A 70 -12.65 -3.74 5.21
N THR A 71 -11.42 -3.58 4.74
CA THR A 71 -10.39 -2.79 5.43
C THR A 71 -10.50 -1.28 5.15
N GLY A 72 -11.45 -0.85 4.31
CA GLY A 72 -11.75 0.56 4.08
C GLY A 72 -10.99 1.23 2.94
N TYR A 73 -10.26 0.47 2.10
CA TYR A 73 -9.59 1.04 0.93
C TYR A 73 -10.60 1.64 -0.06
N PRO A 74 -10.16 2.61 -0.90
CA PRO A 74 -11.01 3.16 -1.95
C PRO A 74 -11.38 2.08 -2.98
N GLU A 75 -12.42 2.36 -3.75
CA GLU A 75 -12.77 1.51 -4.89
C GLU A 75 -11.59 1.42 -5.87
N PRO A 76 -11.16 0.21 -6.25
CA PRO A 76 -10.01 0.05 -7.12
C PRO A 76 -10.30 0.49 -8.56
N ILE A 77 -9.22 0.73 -9.30
CA ILE A 77 -9.22 1.00 -10.73
C ILE A 77 -8.54 -0.18 -11.43
N PHE A 78 -9.29 -0.89 -12.26
CA PHE A 78 -8.78 -2.00 -13.04
C PHE A 78 -8.07 -1.53 -14.28
N ILE A 79 -6.91 -2.10 -14.50
CA ILE A 79 -6.07 -1.83 -15.66
C ILE A 79 -6.15 -3.04 -16.60
N GLY A 80 -6.53 -2.82 -17.86
CA GLY A 80 -6.62 -3.90 -18.86
C GLY A 80 -7.81 -4.85 -18.72
N TRP A 81 -8.90 -4.40 -18.06
CA TRP A 81 -10.12 -5.20 -17.85
C TRP A 81 -10.73 -5.71 -19.16
N ASP A 82 -11.27 -6.93 -19.15
CA ASP A 82 -11.77 -7.70 -20.31
C ASP A 82 -10.71 -8.00 -21.39
N GLY A 83 -9.44 -8.09 -20.99
CA GLY A 83 -8.34 -8.42 -21.90
C GLY A 83 -8.03 -7.32 -22.92
N ARG A 84 -8.42 -6.08 -22.62
CA ARG A 84 -8.07 -4.90 -23.44
C ARG A 84 -6.60 -4.53 -23.25
N GLY A 85 -5.96 -4.05 -24.31
CA GLY A 85 -4.56 -3.62 -24.31
C GLY A 85 -3.77 -4.11 -25.52
N ILE A 86 -2.51 -3.67 -25.63
CA ILE A 86 -1.58 -4.09 -26.71
C ILE A 86 -1.15 -5.55 -26.50
N TYR A 87 -0.97 -5.92 -25.23
CA TYR A 87 -0.72 -7.30 -24.83
C TYR A 87 -1.99 -7.89 -24.25
N ASN A 88 -2.31 -9.13 -24.65
CA ASN A 88 -3.34 -9.88 -23.96
C ASN A 88 -2.82 -10.17 -22.54
N GLY A 89 -3.41 -9.55 -21.53
CA GLY A 89 -2.96 -9.69 -20.14
C GLY A 89 -3.10 -11.11 -19.57
N SER A 90 -3.92 -11.95 -20.22
CA SER A 90 -4.02 -13.39 -19.91
C SER A 90 -2.88 -14.21 -20.55
N GLN A 91 -2.01 -13.58 -21.37
CA GLN A 91 -0.93 -14.24 -22.11
C GLN A 91 0.45 -13.62 -21.84
N SER A 92 0.54 -12.39 -21.34
CA SER A 92 1.83 -11.71 -21.13
C SER A 92 1.77 -10.77 -19.93
N HIS A 93 2.63 -10.99 -18.93
CA HIS A 93 2.75 -10.08 -17.78
C HIS A 93 3.23 -8.67 -18.18
N LEU A 94 3.72 -8.48 -19.42
CA LEU A 94 4.07 -7.16 -19.96
C LEU A 94 2.86 -6.21 -20.04
N PHE A 95 1.63 -6.73 -20.06
CA PHE A 95 0.42 -5.89 -20.05
C PHE A 95 0.38 -4.99 -18.80
N LYS A 96 0.83 -5.50 -17.65
CA LYS A 96 0.90 -4.73 -16.41
C LYS A 96 1.82 -3.54 -16.55
N ILE A 97 2.93 -3.67 -17.28
CA ILE A 97 3.82 -2.53 -17.57
C ILE A 97 3.12 -1.55 -18.52
N THR A 98 2.63 -2.02 -19.68
CA THR A 98 2.17 -1.11 -20.73
C THR A 98 0.85 -0.44 -20.41
N GLU A 99 -0.14 -1.17 -19.92
CA GLU A 99 -1.48 -0.64 -19.66
C GLU A 99 -1.47 0.27 -18.42
N THR A 100 -0.70 -0.07 -17.37
CA THR A 100 -0.55 0.83 -16.22
C THR A 100 0.17 2.11 -16.63
N LEU A 101 1.19 2.04 -17.49
CA LEU A 101 1.84 3.25 -18.01
C LEU A 101 0.88 4.11 -18.84
N THR A 102 0.02 3.50 -19.66
CA THR A 102 -1.02 4.21 -20.42
C THR A 102 -1.95 4.96 -19.48
N TYR A 103 -2.43 4.30 -18.41
CA TYR A 103 -3.24 4.95 -17.38
C TYR A 103 -2.49 6.13 -16.73
N LEU A 104 -1.26 5.91 -16.26
CA LEU A 104 -0.46 6.95 -15.60
C LEU A 104 -0.18 8.16 -16.49
N ARG A 105 0.05 7.93 -17.79
CA ARG A 105 0.26 8.99 -18.80
C ARG A 105 -1.02 9.76 -19.12
N SER A 106 -2.19 9.16 -18.91
CA SER A 106 -3.45 9.87 -19.08
C SER A 106 -3.62 10.93 -17.99
N LEU A 107 -3.14 10.68 -16.77
CA LEU A 107 -3.32 11.56 -15.61
C LEU A 107 -2.67 12.95 -15.82
N PRO A 108 -3.34 14.05 -15.45
CA PRO A 108 -2.81 15.39 -15.62
C PRO A 108 -1.66 15.67 -14.64
N PRO A 109 -0.82 16.70 -14.91
CA PRO A 109 0.24 17.12 -13.99
C PRO A 109 -0.25 17.48 -12.57
N SER A 110 -1.52 17.89 -12.41
CA SER A 110 -2.08 18.16 -11.08
C SER A 110 -2.19 16.91 -10.20
N ALA A 111 -2.17 15.71 -10.80
CA ALA A 111 -2.17 14.43 -10.09
C ALA A 111 -0.74 13.92 -9.79
N ASP A 112 0.32 14.64 -10.15
CA ASP A 112 1.71 14.17 -9.99
C ASP A 112 2.09 13.83 -8.55
N SER A 113 1.46 14.49 -7.57
CA SER A 113 1.63 14.24 -6.13
C SER A 113 0.62 13.28 -5.53
N ASP A 114 -0.33 12.77 -6.31
CA ASP A 114 -1.25 11.73 -5.86
C ASP A 114 -0.48 10.43 -5.63
N LEU A 115 -0.96 9.60 -4.72
CA LEU A 115 -0.28 8.37 -4.32
C LEU A 115 -0.87 7.18 -5.07
N VAL A 116 -0.03 6.31 -5.58
CA VAL A 116 -0.42 5.06 -6.25
C VAL A 116 -0.07 3.90 -5.33
N LEU A 117 -0.99 2.95 -5.20
CA LEU A 117 -0.72 1.59 -4.73
C LEU A 117 -1.14 0.63 -5.85
N LEU A 118 -0.16 -0.01 -6.47
CA LEU A 118 -0.34 -1.00 -7.52
C LEU A 118 -0.17 -2.40 -6.92
N LEU A 119 -1.17 -3.26 -7.11
CA LEU A 119 -1.19 -4.62 -6.56
C LEU A 119 -1.47 -5.64 -7.66
N ASP A 120 -0.80 -6.79 -7.61
CA ASP A 120 -1.21 -7.98 -8.35
C ASP A 120 -2.62 -8.42 -7.91
N ALA A 121 -3.49 -8.63 -8.89
CA ALA A 121 -4.92 -8.72 -8.62
C ALA A 121 -5.39 -10.09 -8.09
N TYR A 122 -4.55 -11.13 -8.14
CA TYR A 122 -4.96 -12.52 -7.94
C TYR A 122 -4.28 -13.23 -6.76
N ASP A 123 -3.34 -12.58 -6.08
CA ASP A 123 -2.49 -13.21 -5.08
C ASP A 123 -2.29 -12.34 -3.84
N ILE A 124 -3.15 -11.37 -3.61
CA ILE A 124 -2.97 -10.37 -2.54
C ILE A 124 -4.22 -10.29 -1.68
N TRP A 125 -4.01 -10.20 -0.36
CA TRP A 125 -5.04 -9.87 0.62
C TRP A 125 -4.66 -8.64 1.43
N LEU A 126 -5.67 -7.85 1.79
CA LEU A 126 -5.52 -6.72 2.70
C LEU A 126 -6.06 -7.07 4.09
N GLN A 127 -5.26 -6.82 5.12
CA GLN A 127 -5.59 -7.15 6.51
C GLN A 127 -5.84 -5.92 7.36
N LEU A 128 -5.06 -4.86 7.16
CA LEU A 128 -5.12 -3.63 7.96
C LEU A 128 -5.60 -2.45 7.14
N ARG A 129 -5.95 -1.39 7.85
CA ARG A 129 -6.55 -0.18 7.29
C ARG A 129 -5.57 0.63 6.42
N PRO A 130 -6.09 1.42 5.47
CA PRO A 130 -5.28 2.21 4.56
C PRO A 130 -4.39 3.26 5.25
N GLU A 131 -4.82 3.86 6.35
CA GLU A 131 -4.00 4.84 7.09
C GLU A 131 -2.69 4.22 7.58
N ILE A 132 -2.70 2.96 8.01
CA ILE A 132 -1.52 2.22 8.45
C ILE A 132 -0.57 2.01 7.26
N MET A 133 -1.09 1.59 6.11
CA MET A 133 -0.32 1.43 4.87
C MET A 133 0.37 2.75 4.46
N ILE A 134 -0.35 3.87 4.53
CA ILE A 134 0.19 5.18 4.15
C ILE A 134 1.26 5.67 5.13
N GLU A 135 1.03 5.56 6.45
CA GLU A 135 2.02 5.95 7.45
C GLU A 135 3.31 5.14 7.32
N ARG A 136 3.17 3.81 7.19
CA ARG A 136 4.33 2.92 7.04
C ARG A 136 5.07 3.13 5.72
N TYR A 137 4.39 3.55 4.65
CA TYR A 137 5.06 3.88 3.39
C TYR A 137 6.07 5.01 3.60
N TYR A 138 5.68 6.09 4.29
CA TYR A 138 6.62 7.17 4.61
C TYR A 138 7.70 6.75 5.62
N HIS A 139 7.39 5.81 6.52
CA HIS A 139 8.38 5.24 7.44
C HIS A 139 9.48 4.45 6.69
N VAL A 140 9.09 3.57 5.77
CA VAL A 140 10.01 2.77 4.93
C VAL A 140 10.90 3.67 4.05
N LEU A 141 10.33 4.74 3.47
CA LEU A 141 11.13 5.72 2.73
C LEU A 141 12.20 6.36 3.62
N LYS A 142 11.84 6.75 4.85
CA LYS A 142 12.77 7.37 5.81
C LYS A 142 13.90 6.43 6.22
N GLN A 143 13.62 5.14 6.42
CA GLN A 143 14.64 4.14 6.71
C GLN A 143 15.62 3.98 5.55
N ASN A 144 15.12 3.88 4.32
CA ASN A 144 15.96 3.77 3.13
C ASN A 144 16.77 5.05 2.86
N ASP A 145 16.19 6.23 3.09
CA ASP A 145 16.91 7.52 3.01
C ASP A 145 18.01 7.63 4.06
N GLN A 146 17.79 7.09 5.25
CA GLN A 146 18.80 7.06 6.30
C GLN A 146 19.98 6.15 5.91
N ARG A 147 19.73 5.00 5.28
CA ARG A 147 20.80 4.13 4.74
C ARG A 147 21.66 4.87 3.71
N VAL A 148 21.07 5.43 2.66
CA VAL A 148 21.85 6.14 1.63
C VAL A 148 22.49 7.43 2.15
N LYS A 149 22.00 7.99 3.25
CA LYS A 149 22.67 9.08 3.96
C LYS A 149 23.95 8.61 4.66
N GLU A 150 23.93 7.43 5.29
CA GLU A 150 25.10 6.80 5.90
C GLU A 150 26.16 6.43 4.86
N GLU A 151 25.73 6.05 3.65
CA GLU A 151 26.59 5.86 2.48
C GLU A 151 27.10 7.20 1.87
N GLY A 152 26.66 8.34 2.40
CA GLY A 152 27.06 9.67 1.94
C GLY A 152 26.43 10.12 0.62
N LEU A 153 25.37 9.45 0.17
CA LEU A 153 24.73 9.64 -1.14
C LEU A 153 23.50 10.55 -1.11
N LEU A 154 22.76 10.59 0.01
CA LEU A 154 21.50 11.32 0.12
C LEU A 154 21.63 12.78 -0.41
N ASN A 155 20.68 13.19 -1.24
CA ASN A 155 20.58 14.48 -1.92
C ASN A 155 21.68 14.82 -2.95
N ARG A 156 22.67 13.95 -3.21
CA ARG A 156 23.62 14.16 -4.31
C ARG A 156 22.91 14.04 -5.65
N PHE A 157 23.28 14.90 -6.60
CA PHE A 157 22.75 14.85 -7.97
C PHE A 157 23.57 13.87 -8.79
N HIS A 158 22.95 12.76 -9.21
CA HIS A 158 23.58 11.71 -10.01
C HIS A 158 22.51 10.89 -10.73
N GLY A 159 22.87 10.22 -11.83
CA GLY A 159 21.89 9.42 -12.59
C GLY A 159 20.67 10.22 -13.08
N GLY A 160 20.79 11.55 -13.21
CA GLY A 160 19.72 12.44 -13.69
C GLY A 160 18.75 12.99 -12.64
N ALA A 161 18.90 12.66 -11.35
CA ALA A 161 18.08 13.21 -10.27
C ALA A 161 18.87 13.35 -8.96
N ARG A 162 18.25 13.90 -7.91
CA ARG A 162 18.83 13.88 -6.56
C ARG A 162 18.49 12.55 -5.89
N ILE A 163 19.49 11.88 -5.33
CA ILE A 163 19.31 10.60 -4.64
C ILE A 163 18.44 10.79 -3.40
N HIS A 164 17.29 10.15 -3.39
CA HIS A 164 16.35 9.94 -2.27
C HIS A 164 15.38 8.84 -2.69
N HIS A 165 14.45 8.45 -1.80
CA HIS A 165 13.45 7.45 -2.11
C HIS A 165 12.04 8.04 -2.15
N SER A 166 11.25 7.60 -3.12
CA SER A 166 9.82 7.91 -3.23
C SER A 166 8.99 6.72 -3.74
N ILE A 167 9.63 5.66 -4.23
CA ILE A 167 8.94 4.44 -4.68
C ILE A 167 9.39 3.28 -3.80
N VAL A 168 8.41 2.60 -3.18
CA VAL A 168 8.63 1.36 -2.44
C VAL A 168 8.10 0.20 -3.27
N VAL A 169 8.93 -0.83 -3.47
CA VAL A 169 8.55 -2.08 -4.12
C VAL A 169 8.63 -3.23 -3.10
N GLY A 170 7.74 -4.21 -3.25
CA GLY A 170 7.77 -5.41 -2.43
C GLY A 170 9.10 -6.15 -2.54
N PRO A 171 9.60 -6.75 -1.45
CA PRO A 171 10.82 -7.54 -1.52
C PRO A 171 10.52 -9.05 -1.64
N ASP A 172 11.52 -9.80 -2.06
CA ASP A 172 11.54 -11.27 -2.06
C ASP A 172 12.85 -11.80 -1.46
N LYS A 173 12.80 -13.08 -1.07
CA LYS A 173 13.97 -13.84 -0.59
C LYS A 173 14.73 -14.54 -1.72
N VAL A 174 14.26 -14.41 -2.96
CA VAL A 174 14.86 -15.06 -4.13
C VAL A 174 14.99 -14.03 -5.24
N HIS A 175 16.15 -14.01 -5.90
CA HIS A 175 16.31 -13.34 -7.18
C HIS A 175 15.66 -14.22 -8.26
N TRP A 176 14.51 -13.81 -8.76
CA TRP A 176 13.83 -14.54 -9.83
C TRP A 176 13.22 -13.54 -10.82
N PRO A 177 13.36 -13.73 -12.14
CA PRO A 177 14.01 -14.87 -12.81
C PRO A 177 15.52 -14.70 -13.05
N GLN A 178 16.17 -13.72 -12.42
CA GLN A 178 17.58 -13.40 -12.67
C GLN A 178 18.55 -14.51 -12.29
N GLY A 179 19.62 -14.65 -13.09
CA GLY A 179 20.79 -15.47 -12.79
C GLY A 179 21.70 -14.84 -11.72
N GLU A 180 22.73 -15.58 -11.31
CA GLU A 180 23.69 -15.11 -10.29
C GLU A 180 24.52 -13.93 -10.82
N GLU A 181 24.85 -13.95 -12.12
CA GLU A 181 25.64 -12.94 -12.80
C GLU A 181 24.88 -11.65 -13.13
N ASP A 182 23.54 -11.69 -13.09
CA ASP A 182 22.71 -10.54 -13.46
C ASP A 182 22.84 -9.40 -12.44
N ALA A 183 22.90 -8.17 -12.95
CA ALA A 183 23.04 -6.97 -12.11
C ALA A 183 21.94 -6.84 -11.04
N ALA A 184 20.72 -7.24 -11.35
CA ALA A 184 19.61 -7.19 -10.38
C ALA A 184 19.76 -8.20 -9.23
N THR A 185 20.73 -9.11 -9.31
CA THR A 185 21.06 -10.07 -8.25
C THR A 185 22.18 -9.53 -7.35
N TRP A 186 23.31 -9.11 -7.94
CA TRP A 186 24.51 -8.76 -7.16
C TRP A 186 24.63 -7.27 -6.81
N ALA A 187 24.15 -6.36 -7.67
CA ALA A 187 24.39 -4.92 -7.52
C ALA A 187 23.43 -4.24 -6.54
N VAL A 188 22.39 -4.95 -6.12
CA VAL A 188 21.34 -4.42 -5.24
C VAL A 188 21.75 -4.45 -3.77
N PRO A 189 21.30 -3.48 -2.94
CA PRO A 189 21.68 -3.40 -1.54
C PRO A 189 21.34 -4.67 -0.76
N VAL A 190 22.18 -4.99 0.21
CA VAL A 190 21.91 -6.05 1.19
C VAL A 190 20.69 -5.70 2.04
N SER A 191 20.06 -6.73 2.61
CA SER A 191 18.92 -6.52 3.51
C SER A 191 19.30 -5.68 4.72
N MET A 192 18.43 -4.75 5.09
CA MET A 192 18.60 -3.93 6.31
C MET A 192 18.19 -4.67 7.60
N LEU A 193 17.64 -5.88 7.51
CA LEU A 193 17.38 -6.71 8.68
C LEU A 193 18.70 -7.12 9.36
N PRO A 194 18.72 -7.32 10.69
CA PRO A 194 19.90 -7.78 11.41
C PRO A 194 20.50 -9.06 10.80
N GLU A 195 21.83 -9.19 10.80
CA GLU A 195 22.53 -10.35 10.22
C GLU A 195 22.17 -11.69 10.86
N ASN A 196 21.54 -11.67 12.04
CA ASN A 196 21.03 -12.83 12.76
C ASN A 196 19.50 -12.86 12.85
N ALA A 197 18.77 -12.17 11.96
CA ALA A 197 17.31 -12.03 12.02
C ALA A 197 16.57 -13.37 12.05
N PHE A 198 17.11 -14.40 11.39
CA PHE A 198 16.55 -15.76 11.37
C PHE A 198 17.35 -16.73 12.26
N GLY A 199 18.16 -16.21 13.19
CA GLY A 199 19.07 -16.98 14.03
C GLY A 199 20.42 -17.27 13.36
N PRO A 200 21.18 -18.25 13.89
CA PRO A 200 22.52 -18.58 13.39
C PRO A 200 22.57 -18.99 11.90
N ASP A 201 21.46 -19.51 11.36
CA ASP A 201 21.36 -19.97 9.97
C ASP A 201 20.86 -18.86 9.02
N THR A 202 20.85 -17.59 9.43
CA THR A 202 20.44 -16.46 8.57
C THR A 202 21.22 -16.48 7.25
N ASP A 203 20.53 -16.27 6.12
CA ASP A 203 21.08 -16.24 4.76
C ASP A 203 21.70 -17.56 4.24
N HIS A 204 21.45 -18.70 4.90
CA HIS A 204 21.96 -20.00 4.43
C HIS A 204 21.04 -20.72 3.43
N ASN A 205 19.75 -20.41 3.42
CA ASN A 205 18.78 -20.95 2.45
C ASN A 205 17.55 -20.03 2.35
N MET A 206 16.67 -20.30 1.39
CA MET A 206 15.46 -19.48 1.14
C MET A 206 14.56 -19.29 2.37
N ILE A 207 14.47 -20.26 3.27
CA ILE A 207 13.62 -20.16 4.47
C ILE A 207 14.22 -19.16 5.47
N THR A 208 15.55 -19.11 5.62
CA THR A 208 16.25 -18.23 6.57
C THR A 208 16.93 -17.03 5.92
N ALA A 209 16.73 -16.82 4.61
CA ALA A 209 17.24 -15.66 3.90
C ALA A 209 16.51 -14.40 4.34
N ARG A 210 17.27 -13.32 4.51
CA ARG A 210 16.73 -11.98 4.61
C ARG A 210 16.24 -11.54 3.22
N PRO A 211 15.10 -10.84 3.15
CA PRO A 211 14.56 -10.36 1.89
C PRO A 211 15.52 -9.31 1.29
N ARG A 212 15.81 -9.41 0.00
CA ARG A 212 16.84 -8.59 -0.68
C ARG A 212 16.44 -8.17 -2.08
N TRP A 213 15.71 -9.02 -2.81
CA TRP A 213 15.45 -8.83 -4.23
C TRP A 213 14.07 -8.24 -4.48
N LEU A 214 13.90 -7.61 -5.63
CA LEU A 214 12.66 -6.94 -5.98
C LEU A 214 11.56 -7.95 -6.34
N ASN A 215 10.38 -7.78 -5.75
CA ASN A 215 9.15 -8.43 -6.15
C ASN A 215 8.17 -7.41 -6.77
N SER A 216 7.82 -7.58 -8.04
CA SER A 216 7.05 -6.56 -8.76
C SER A 216 5.54 -6.55 -8.45
N GLY A 217 5.04 -7.49 -7.65
CA GLY A 217 3.60 -7.62 -7.39
C GLY A 217 3.01 -6.53 -6.49
N THR A 218 3.85 -5.72 -5.86
CA THR A 218 3.43 -4.57 -5.03
C THR A 218 4.34 -3.38 -5.28
N ILE A 219 3.76 -2.24 -5.66
CA ILE A 219 4.50 -0.99 -5.91
C ILE A 219 3.69 0.17 -5.34
N MET A 220 4.34 1.05 -4.58
CA MET A 220 3.71 2.25 -4.02
C MET A 220 4.60 3.48 -4.18
N GLY A 221 4.01 4.60 -4.60
CA GLY A 221 4.75 5.85 -4.82
C GLY A 221 3.91 6.94 -5.50
N PRO A 222 4.42 8.17 -5.62
CA PRO A 222 3.67 9.26 -6.24
C PRO A 222 3.53 9.02 -7.75
N VAL A 223 2.38 9.40 -8.32
CA VAL A 223 2.03 9.21 -9.75
C VAL A 223 3.18 9.61 -10.67
N LYS A 224 3.82 10.76 -10.43
CA LYS A 224 4.91 11.24 -11.27
C LYS A 224 6.08 10.26 -11.31
N ASP A 225 6.55 9.82 -10.15
CA ASP A 225 7.75 8.99 -10.10
C ASP A 225 7.44 7.56 -10.56
N ILE A 226 6.24 7.04 -10.27
CA ILE A 226 5.77 5.77 -10.82
C ILE A 226 5.65 5.84 -12.35
N ARG A 227 5.14 6.95 -12.92
CA ARG A 227 5.08 7.16 -14.38
C ARG A 227 6.47 7.15 -15.02
N ASP A 228 7.43 7.80 -14.37
CA ASP A 228 8.83 7.82 -14.82
C ASP A 228 9.46 6.43 -14.75
N TYR A 229 9.26 5.71 -13.64
CA TYR A 229 9.76 4.35 -13.44
C TYR A 229 9.18 3.36 -14.46
N PHE A 230 7.87 3.37 -14.67
CA PHE A 230 7.22 2.53 -15.69
C PHE A 230 7.69 2.88 -17.11
N SER A 231 7.93 4.17 -17.40
CA SER A 231 8.50 4.57 -18.69
C SER A 231 9.92 4.01 -18.87
N ALA A 232 10.74 4.01 -17.82
CA ALA A 232 12.06 3.39 -17.83
C ALA A 232 11.99 1.86 -17.98
N THR A 233 10.98 1.21 -17.40
CA THR A 233 10.75 -0.24 -17.57
C THR A 233 10.37 -0.60 -19.01
N VAL A 234 9.55 0.22 -19.70
CA VAL A 234 9.25 0.02 -21.13
C VAL A 234 10.50 0.20 -22.00
N ASP A 235 11.35 1.17 -21.66
CA ASP A 235 12.65 1.34 -22.30
C ASP A 235 13.57 0.13 -22.05
N MET A 236 13.63 -0.37 -20.82
CA MET A 236 14.38 -1.57 -20.45
C MET A 236 13.89 -2.80 -21.22
N LEU A 237 12.57 -2.99 -21.32
CA LEU A 237 11.96 -4.01 -22.15
C LEU A 237 12.44 -3.90 -23.60
N SER A 238 12.42 -2.70 -24.18
CA SER A 238 12.87 -2.47 -25.56
C SER A 238 14.35 -2.81 -25.79
N ARG A 239 15.19 -2.66 -24.75
CA ARG A 239 16.64 -2.94 -24.81
C ARG A 239 16.99 -4.40 -24.59
N LYS A 240 16.32 -5.06 -23.64
CA LYS A 240 16.65 -6.42 -23.18
C LYS A 240 15.74 -7.51 -23.75
N TYR A 241 14.66 -7.19 -24.43
CA TYR A 241 13.74 -8.21 -24.95
C TYR A 241 14.44 -9.17 -25.91
N ASP A 242 14.47 -10.44 -25.53
CA ASP A 242 14.90 -11.55 -26.37
C ASP A 242 13.71 -12.51 -26.56
N SER A 243 13.32 -12.74 -27.82
CA SER A 243 12.22 -13.64 -28.15
C SER A 243 12.48 -15.10 -27.73
N ASN A 244 13.76 -15.48 -27.57
CA ASN A 244 14.17 -16.83 -27.20
C ASN A 244 14.32 -17.01 -25.68
N TYR A 245 14.36 -15.92 -24.90
CA TYR A 245 14.44 -16.02 -23.45
C TYR A 245 13.10 -16.48 -22.89
N GLU A 246 13.14 -17.47 -21.99
CA GLU A 246 11.92 -18.09 -21.47
C GLU A 246 11.07 -17.11 -20.64
N PHE A 247 11.72 -16.22 -19.89
CA PHE A 247 11.08 -15.21 -19.04
C PHE A 247 10.94 -13.84 -19.71
N ARG A 248 11.01 -13.77 -21.04
CA ARG A 248 10.89 -12.52 -21.83
C ARG A 248 9.62 -11.71 -21.56
N THR A 249 8.58 -12.32 -21.00
CA THR A 249 7.32 -11.64 -20.64
C THR A 249 7.22 -11.31 -19.15
N SER A 250 8.22 -11.62 -18.32
CA SER A 250 8.24 -11.31 -16.89
C SER A 250 8.37 -9.81 -16.67
N ASP A 251 7.39 -9.20 -16.01
CA ASP A 251 7.44 -7.81 -15.58
C ASP A 251 8.51 -7.58 -14.51
N GLN A 252 8.62 -8.51 -13.55
CA GLN A 252 9.65 -8.50 -12.51
C GLN A 252 11.06 -8.42 -13.06
N TYR A 253 11.34 -9.16 -14.16
CA TYR A 253 12.64 -9.11 -14.82
C TYR A 253 13.04 -7.68 -15.17
N TYR A 254 12.18 -6.97 -15.91
CA TYR A 254 12.50 -5.62 -16.38
C TYR A 254 12.50 -4.57 -15.27
N PHE A 255 11.60 -4.67 -14.27
CA PHE A 255 11.59 -3.75 -13.13
C PHE A 255 12.88 -3.87 -12.30
N ALA A 256 13.29 -5.10 -11.98
CA ALA A 256 14.50 -5.34 -11.21
C ALA A 256 15.75 -4.83 -11.93
N GLU A 257 15.81 -4.96 -13.26
CA GLU A 257 16.91 -4.43 -14.07
C GLU A 257 17.01 -2.90 -14.05
N VAL A 258 15.87 -2.19 -14.07
CA VAL A 258 15.87 -0.73 -13.93
C VAL A 258 16.40 -0.32 -12.56
N TRP A 259 16.00 -1.02 -11.50
CA TRP A 259 16.52 -0.79 -10.16
C TRP A 259 18.01 -1.13 -10.05
N ALA A 260 18.48 -2.17 -10.73
CA ALA A 260 19.90 -2.52 -10.78
C ALA A 260 20.75 -1.40 -11.41
N GLU A 261 20.29 -0.82 -12.54
CA GLU A 261 20.98 0.32 -13.16
C GLU A 261 21.05 1.55 -12.22
N GLN A 262 20.02 1.78 -11.40
CA GLN A 262 20.04 2.79 -10.35
C GLN A 262 21.15 2.52 -9.32
N GLU A 263 21.19 1.31 -8.75
CA GLU A 263 22.11 0.96 -7.67
C GLU A 263 23.56 0.83 -8.15
N ILE A 264 23.80 0.42 -9.40
CA ILE A 264 25.12 0.48 -10.04
C ILE A 264 25.60 1.94 -10.11
N GLN A 265 24.73 2.86 -10.53
CA GLN A 265 25.12 4.28 -10.63
C GLN A 265 25.38 4.90 -9.25
N ARG A 266 24.61 4.52 -8.23
CA ARG A 266 24.88 4.88 -6.84
C ARG A 266 26.22 4.31 -6.36
N SER A 267 26.53 3.06 -6.69
CA SER A 267 27.82 2.43 -6.35
C SER A 267 29.00 3.11 -7.06
N ARG A 268 28.88 3.43 -8.36
CA ARG A 268 29.88 4.23 -9.08
C ARG A 268 30.13 5.60 -8.45
N LEU A 269 29.10 6.25 -7.92
CA LEU A 269 29.24 7.52 -7.20
C LEU A 269 29.92 7.34 -5.83
N ARG A 270 29.61 6.25 -5.13
CA ARG A 270 30.18 5.92 -3.81
C ARG A 270 31.66 5.54 -3.92
N ASP A 271 31.97 4.63 -4.83
CA ASP A 271 33.26 3.95 -4.92
C ASP A 271 34.21 4.66 -5.90
N GLY A 272 33.68 5.47 -6.83
CA GLY A 272 34.49 6.25 -7.76
C GLY A 272 35.40 5.37 -8.62
N ALA A 273 36.71 5.57 -8.50
CA ALA A 273 37.72 4.79 -9.22
C ALA A 273 37.83 3.33 -8.73
N ASP A 274 37.31 3.03 -7.54
CA ASP A 274 37.36 1.70 -6.93
C ASP A 274 36.13 0.84 -7.29
N PHE A 275 35.22 1.35 -8.12
CA PHE A 275 34.08 0.56 -8.60
C PHE A 275 34.56 -0.63 -9.44
N ASP A 276 34.13 -1.83 -9.05
CA ASP A 276 34.50 -3.07 -9.74
C ASP A 276 33.64 -3.27 -10.99
N GLU A 277 34.25 -3.13 -12.17
CA GLU A 277 33.60 -3.41 -13.46
C GLU A 277 33.50 -4.92 -13.77
N LYS A 278 34.06 -5.79 -12.91
CA LYS A 278 34.01 -7.26 -13.00
C LYS A 278 33.82 -7.89 -11.61
N PRO A 279 32.70 -7.61 -10.93
CA PRO A 279 32.47 -8.08 -9.57
C PRO A 279 32.52 -9.61 -9.49
N ASP A 280 33.24 -10.15 -8.51
CA ASP A 280 33.15 -11.56 -8.13
C ASP A 280 31.87 -11.75 -7.31
N VAL A 281 30.91 -12.50 -7.87
CA VAL A 281 29.60 -12.75 -7.23
C VAL A 281 29.56 -14.09 -6.51
N GLY A 282 30.71 -14.76 -6.38
CA GLY A 282 30.87 -16.04 -5.71
C GLY A 282 30.87 -17.22 -6.68
N ASN A 283 31.29 -18.39 -6.18
CA ASN A 283 31.32 -19.66 -6.93
C ASN A 283 32.08 -19.61 -8.27
N GLY A 284 33.00 -18.66 -8.45
CA GLY A 284 33.74 -18.45 -9.70
C GLY A 284 32.93 -17.77 -10.80
N VAL A 285 31.78 -17.18 -10.47
CA VAL A 285 30.93 -16.41 -11.38
C VAL A 285 31.33 -14.94 -11.30
N THR A 286 31.47 -14.30 -12.45
CA THR A 286 31.70 -12.85 -12.56
C THR A 286 30.39 -12.19 -12.93
N GLY A 287 29.98 -11.19 -12.15
CA GLY A 287 28.79 -10.40 -12.43
C GLY A 287 28.92 -9.58 -13.69
N ILE A 288 27.81 -9.44 -14.42
CA ILE A 288 27.71 -8.64 -15.64
C ILE A 288 27.31 -7.22 -15.25
N VAL A 289 28.21 -6.26 -15.49
CA VAL A 289 27.86 -4.84 -15.44
C VAL A 289 27.19 -4.45 -16.76
N PRO A 290 25.90 -4.04 -16.77
CA PRO A 290 25.20 -3.64 -17.97
C PRO A 290 25.83 -2.40 -18.60
N ASP A 291 25.80 -2.34 -19.92
CA ASP A 291 26.14 -1.12 -20.66
C ASP A 291 25.01 -0.09 -20.47
N ILE A 292 25.29 0.96 -19.69
CA ILE A 292 24.36 2.05 -19.41
C ILE A 292 24.78 3.25 -20.28
N PRO A 293 24.00 3.63 -21.31
CA PRO A 293 24.38 4.72 -22.20
C PRO A 293 24.64 6.04 -21.47
N PRO A 294 25.70 6.79 -21.82
CA PRO A 294 26.00 8.08 -21.21
C PRO A 294 24.82 9.05 -21.26
N GLY A 295 24.55 9.71 -20.14
CA GLY A 295 23.45 10.68 -20.03
C GLY A 295 22.05 10.06 -19.87
N ARG A 296 21.90 8.73 -19.88
CA ARG A 296 20.63 8.08 -19.51
C ARG A 296 20.32 8.36 -18.03
N ARG A 297 19.07 8.71 -17.73
CA ARG A 297 18.57 8.77 -16.36
C ARG A 297 18.49 7.36 -15.78
N THR A 298 19.04 7.17 -14.59
CA THR A 298 19.00 5.91 -13.83
C THR A 298 18.46 6.10 -12.42
N GLU A 299 18.39 7.33 -11.92
CA GLU A 299 17.85 7.62 -10.59
C GLU A 299 16.32 7.80 -10.68
N PHE A 300 15.59 6.79 -10.19
CA PHE A 300 14.12 6.70 -10.18
C PHE A 300 13.53 6.61 -8.76
N HIS A 301 14.38 6.80 -7.74
CA HIS A 301 14.00 6.85 -6.32
C HIS A 301 13.39 5.53 -5.79
N VAL A 302 13.79 4.39 -6.36
CA VAL A 302 13.27 3.05 -6.00
C VAL A 302 14.01 2.49 -4.78
N CYS A 303 13.26 1.96 -3.82
CA CYS A 303 13.76 1.11 -2.72
C CYS A 303 12.82 -0.06 -2.43
N LEU A 304 13.27 -0.96 -1.54
CA LEU A 304 12.47 -2.07 -1.03
C LEU A 304 12.00 -1.86 0.41
N ASP A 305 10.91 -2.55 0.74
CA ASP A 305 10.40 -2.72 2.11
C ASP A 305 11.09 -3.90 2.81
N TYR A 306 12.39 -3.78 3.12
CA TYR A 306 13.20 -4.89 3.67
C TYR A 306 12.64 -5.50 4.97
N SER A 307 11.93 -4.73 5.79
CA SER A 307 11.35 -5.19 7.06
C SER A 307 9.93 -5.76 6.90
N LEU A 308 9.38 -5.75 5.69
CA LEU A 308 8.02 -6.20 5.36
C LEU A 308 6.98 -5.46 6.21
N GLU A 309 7.19 -4.15 6.41
CA GLU A 309 6.28 -3.31 7.18
C GLU A 309 4.94 -3.09 6.44
N LEU A 310 4.98 -3.17 5.11
CA LEU A 310 3.89 -2.95 4.17
C LEU A 310 3.51 -4.25 3.46
N PHE A 311 4.49 -4.88 2.78
CA PHE A 311 4.27 -5.87 1.74
C PHE A 311 4.83 -7.24 2.16
N GLN A 312 4.07 -7.98 2.98
CA GLN A 312 4.50 -9.31 3.39
C GLN A 312 4.40 -10.31 2.25
N THR A 313 5.52 -10.77 1.70
CA THR A 313 5.56 -11.89 0.75
C THR A 313 5.51 -13.24 1.45
N ALA A 314 4.94 -14.27 0.82
CA ALA A 314 4.79 -15.59 1.40
C ALA A 314 5.99 -16.52 1.17
N ALA A 315 6.62 -16.45 0.00
CA ALA A 315 7.71 -17.33 -0.40
C ALA A 315 8.88 -17.30 0.60
N GLY A 316 9.16 -18.43 1.23
CA GLY A 316 10.22 -18.56 2.24
C GLY A 316 9.90 -17.92 3.60
N PHE A 317 8.70 -17.36 3.77
CA PHE A 317 8.18 -16.84 5.03
C PHE A 317 7.14 -17.75 5.67
N GLU A 318 6.71 -18.84 5.03
CA GLU A 318 5.57 -19.66 5.47
C GLU A 318 5.73 -20.23 6.89
N ARG A 319 6.98 -20.40 7.34
CA ARG A 319 7.34 -20.85 8.70
C ARG A 319 7.54 -19.73 9.73
N HIS A 320 7.53 -18.49 9.27
CA HIS A 320 7.79 -17.28 10.04
C HIS A 320 6.56 -16.36 10.11
N LEU A 321 5.42 -16.82 9.61
CA LEU A 321 4.14 -16.12 9.69
C LEU A 321 3.20 -16.87 10.62
N THR A 322 2.50 -16.14 11.45
CA THR A 322 1.47 -16.68 12.33
C THR A 322 0.25 -15.77 12.35
N TRP A 323 -0.90 -16.33 12.72
CA TRP A 323 -2.12 -15.58 13.00
C TRP A 323 -2.33 -15.63 14.50
N MET A 324 -2.24 -14.48 15.16
CA MET A 324 -2.26 -14.38 16.61
C MET A 324 -2.94 -13.10 17.10
N ARG A 325 -3.31 -13.11 18.37
CA ARG A 325 -3.81 -11.92 19.08
C ARG A 325 -2.64 -11.23 19.78
N HIS A 326 -2.87 -10.05 20.34
CA HIS A 326 -1.80 -9.22 20.91
C HIS A 326 -2.21 -8.67 22.29
N ASN A 327 -1.27 -8.05 23.01
CA ASN A 327 -1.46 -7.35 24.29
C ASN A 327 -1.91 -8.21 25.50
N GLN A 328 -1.70 -9.54 25.50
CA GLN A 328 -2.14 -10.51 26.54
C GLN A 328 -3.27 -10.02 27.49
N THR A 329 -4.45 -9.73 26.94
CA THR A 329 -5.61 -9.35 27.77
C THR A 329 -6.52 -10.57 27.99
N SER A 330 -7.31 -10.56 29.07
CA SER A 330 -8.31 -11.61 29.31
C SER A 330 -9.37 -11.69 28.20
N LYS A 331 -9.58 -10.60 27.44
CA LYS A 331 -10.46 -10.60 26.27
C LYS A 331 -9.80 -11.20 25.04
N ALA A 332 -8.54 -10.88 24.78
CA ALA A 332 -7.78 -11.46 23.67
C ALA A 332 -7.49 -12.96 23.91
N TYR A 333 -7.24 -13.35 25.15
CA TYR A 333 -6.90 -14.71 25.52
C TYR A 333 -7.78 -15.23 26.68
N PRO A 334 -9.07 -15.50 26.43
CA PRO A 334 -9.98 -15.98 27.46
C PRO A 334 -9.61 -17.39 27.97
N ASP A 335 -8.91 -18.17 27.15
CA ASP A 335 -8.49 -19.54 27.46
C ASP A 335 -7.18 -19.61 28.28
N LEU A 336 -6.44 -18.50 28.37
CA LEU A 336 -5.32 -18.38 29.32
C LEU A 336 -5.93 -18.17 30.71
N THR A 337 -6.40 -19.27 31.30
CA THR A 337 -7.05 -19.27 32.61
C THR A 337 -6.15 -18.66 33.67
N THR A 338 -6.69 -17.74 34.45
CA THR A 338 -6.18 -17.40 35.79
C THR A 338 -6.94 -18.27 36.80
N ASN A 339 -6.89 -19.60 36.63
CA ASN A 339 -7.48 -20.48 37.63
C ASN A 339 -6.59 -20.41 38.89
N PRO A 340 -7.05 -19.90 40.03
CA PRO A 340 -6.22 -19.74 41.22
C PRO A 340 -5.75 -21.09 41.81
N ASP A 341 -6.44 -22.17 41.44
CA ASP A 341 -6.16 -23.54 41.86
C ASP A 341 -5.26 -24.30 40.86
N ASP A 342 -5.02 -23.76 39.66
CA ASP A 342 -3.96 -24.29 38.80
C ASP A 342 -2.61 -23.83 39.37
N PRO A 343 -1.63 -24.75 39.51
CA PRO A 343 -0.27 -24.33 39.86
C PRO A 343 0.13 -23.24 38.87
N GLU A 344 0.68 -22.12 39.37
CA GLU A 344 1.11 -21.00 38.52
C GLU A 344 1.75 -21.58 37.26
N PRO A 345 1.20 -21.31 36.06
CA PRO A 345 1.71 -21.91 34.84
C PRO A 345 3.21 -21.64 34.84
N GLU A 346 4.05 -22.69 34.74
CA GLU A 346 5.50 -22.56 34.86
C GLU A 346 5.97 -21.38 34.00
N VAL A 347 6.15 -20.22 34.62
CA VAL A 347 6.53 -19.02 33.90
C VAL A 347 7.99 -19.25 33.61
N ALA A 348 8.29 -19.50 32.34
CA ALA A 348 9.66 -19.64 31.88
C ALA A 348 10.51 -18.52 32.51
N SER A 349 11.57 -18.90 33.22
CA SER A 349 12.45 -17.96 33.91
C SER A 349 13.62 -17.58 33.02
N GLY A 350 14.21 -16.41 33.26
CA GLY A 350 15.31 -15.90 32.44
C GLY A 350 14.87 -15.47 31.03
N PRO A 351 15.74 -15.58 30.00
CA PRO A 351 15.48 -15.09 28.64
C PRO A 351 14.25 -15.71 27.97
N ALA A 352 13.83 -16.89 28.41
CA ALA A 352 12.65 -17.56 27.87
C ALA A 352 11.32 -16.87 28.25
N LYS A 353 11.31 -16.05 29.31
CA LYS A 353 10.16 -15.17 29.64
C LYS A 353 9.90 -14.15 28.53
N GLU A 354 10.96 -13.68 27.88
CA GLU A 354 10.91 -12.67 26.81
C GLU A 354 10.44 -13.26 25.47
N LEU A 355 10.26 -14.59 25.37
CA LEU A 355 9.82 -15.29 24.17
C LEU A 355 8.29 -15.51 24.10
N ARG A 356 7.53 -14.95 25.05
CA ARG A 356 6.05 -15.08 25.09
C ARG A 356 5.41 -14.22 24.01
N ILE A 357 5.14 -14.84 22.85
CA ILE A 357 4.52 -14.16 21.71
C ILE A 357 3.15 -13.56 22.06
N ASP A 358 2.38 -14.20 22.95
CA ASP A 358 1.08 -13.69 23.39
C ASP A 358 1.15 -12.36 24.16
N GLN A 359 2.34 -12.00 24.67
CA GLN A 359 2.64 -10.73 25.34
C GLN A 359 3.13 -9.64 24.39
N TRP A 360 3.31 -9.94 23.10
CA TRP A 360 3.74 -8.95 22.13
C TRP A 360 2.71 -7.83 22.02
N LEU A 361 3.23 -6.60 22.05
CA LEU A 361 2.42 -5.41 21.97
C LEU A 361 2.07 -5.13 20.52
N LEU A 362 0.80 -4.82 20.27
CA LEU A 362 0.35 -4.36 18.97
C LEU A 362 0.89 -2.95 18.70
N GLN A 363 1.26 -2.68 17.45
CA GLN A 363 1.84 -1.40 17.06
C GLN A 363 0.84 -0.24 17.26
N ASP A 364 1.36 0.92 17.67
CA ASP A 364 0.55 2.10 18.02
C ASP A 364 -0.29 2.61 16.83
N ASP A 365 0.22 2.50 15.61
CA ASP A 365 -0.50 2.88 14.39
C ASP A 365 -1.77 2.02 14.17
N ILE A 366 -1.69 0.73 14.49
CA ILE A 366 -2.84 -0.17 14.44
C ILE A 366 -3.82 0.17 15.56
N MET A 367 -3.34 0.36 16.79
CA MET A 367 -4.17 0.70 17.94
C MET A 367 -4.88 2.06 17.80
N ALA A 368 -4.27 3.01 17.10
CA ALA A 368 -4.83 4.33 16.83
C ALA A 368 -5.82 4.34 15.66
N SER A 369 -5.78 3.34 14.79
CA SER A 369 -6.72 3.19 13.68
C SER A 369 -8.11 2.79 14.18
N GLU A 370 -9.14 3.00 13.38
CA GLU A 370 -10.50 2.59 13.76
C GLU A 370 -10.53 1.07 14.09
N PRO A 371 -11.32 0.59 15.06
CA PRO A 371 -11.27 -0.82 15.47
C PRO A 371 -11.90 -1.77 14.44
N PRO A 372 -11.65 -3.09 14.51
CA PRO A 372 -12.42 -4.07 13.75
C PRO A 372 -13.93 -3.81 13.85
N PHE A 373 -14.64 -4.02 12.75
CA PHE A 373 -16.10 -3.83 12.66
C PHE A 373 -16.64 -2.40 12.83
N ALA A 374 -15.79 -1.37 12.94
CA ALA A 374 -16.23 0.03 13.14
C ALA A 374 -17.16 0.58 12.02
N ALA A 375 -17.18 -0.04 10.84
CA ALA A 375 -18.09 0.35 9.77
C ALA A 375 -19.57 0.02 10.07
N ILE A 376 -19.83 -0.94 10.97
CA ILE A 376 -21.16 -1.44 11.31
C ILE A 376 -21.72 -0.60 12.45
N ASP A 377 -22.80 0.13 12.20
CA ASP A 377 -23.53 0.90 13.21
C ASP A 377 -24.81 0.18 13.68
N SER A 378 -25.59 0.84 14.55
CA SER A 378 -26.83 0.29 15.10
C SER A 378 -27.97 0.09 14.09
N SER A 379 -27.81 0.50 12.82
CA SER A 379 -28.83 0.30 11.78
C SER A 379 -28.80 -1.11 11.17
N TRP A 380 -27.73 -1.86 11.39
CA TRP A 380 -27.55 -3.22 10.90
C TRP A 380 -28.07 -4.28 11.89
N THR A 381 -28.53 -5.43 11.38
CA THR A 381 -28.93 -6.59 12.18
C THR A 381 -27.81 -7.63 12.23
N ASP A 382 -27.82 -8.53 13.22
CA ASP A 382 -26.83 -9.61 13.39
C ASP A 382 -25.37 -9.12 13.47
N THR A 383 -25.17 -8.02 14.19
CA THR A 383 -23.87 -7.37 14.31
C THR A 383 -22.91 -8.19 15.19
N PRO A 384 -21.63 -8.33 14.78
CA PRO A 384 -20.62 -8.91 15.65
C PRO A 384 -20.41 -8.03 16.89
N PRO A 385 -19.92 -8.61 18.01
CA PRO A 385 -19.57 -7.82 19.19
C PRO A 385 -18.47 -6.80 18.85
N GLU A 386 -18.52 -5.63 19.50
CA GLU A 386 -17.43 -4.66 19.44
C GLU A 386 -16.12 -5.32 19.86
N GLN A 387 -15.08 -5.13 19.04
CA GLN A 387 -13.79 -5.80 19.21
C GLN A 387 -12.67 -4.79 19.00
N SER A 388 -11.65 -4.79 19.86
CA SER A 388 -10.42 -4.03 19.62
C SER A 388 -9.47 -4.78 18.68
N TRP A 389 -8.50 -4.08 18.08
CA TRP A 389 -7.48 -4.75 17.27
C TRP A 389 -6.68 -5.80 18.03
N SER A 390 -6.47 -5.63 19.34
CA SER A 390 -5.73 -6.59 20.17
C SER A 390 -6.43 -7.96 20.29
N GLU A 391 -7.75 -7.98 20.14
CA GLU A 391 -8.56 -9.19 20.21
C GLU A 391 -8.65 -9.88 18.83
N ALA A 392 -8.35 -9.18 17.75
CA ALA A 392 -8.42 -9.70 16.38
C ALA A 392 -7.28 -10.68 16.12
N LEU A 393 -7.58 -11.73 15.34
CA LEU A 393 -6.56 -12.66 14.90
C LEU A 393 -5.81 -12.05 13.70
N LEU A 394 -4.57 -11.64 13.92
CA LEU A 394 -3.79 -10.87 12.97
C LEU A 394 -2.57 -11.66 12.47
N GLY A 395 -2.44 -11.72 11.15
CA GLY A 395 -1.26 -12.19 10.44
C GLY A 395 -0.05 -11.33 10.80
N THR A 396 0.96 -11.98 11.38
CA THR A 396 2.11 -11.36 12.01
C THR A 396 3.38 -12.04 11.52
N ASN A 397 4.38 -11.25 11.16
CA ASN A 397 5.72 -11.73 10.89
C ASN A 397 6.48 -11.87 12.21
N VAL A 398 6.86 -13.09 12.58
CA VAL A 398 7.50 -13.36 13.89
C VAL A 398 8.98 -12.97 13.93
N VAL A 399 9.59 -12.71 12.76
CA VAL A 399 10.98 -12.27 12.66
C VAL A 399 11.09 -10.78 12.89
N THR A 400 10.21 -9.99 12.27
CA THR A 400 10.17 -8.53 12.45
C THR A 400 9.21 -8.09 13.54
N GLN A 401 8.39 -9.01 14.07
CA GLN A 401 7.32 -8.77 15.04
C GLN A 401 6.26 -7.78 14.54
N LEU A 402 6.15 -7.60 13.22
CA LEU A 402 5.23 -6.67 12.60
C LEU A 402 3.96 -7.39 12.12
N VAL A 403 2.81 -6.79 12.43
CA VAL A 403 1.56 -7.14 11.77
C VAL A 403 1.50 -6.42 10.44
N TYR A 404 1.42 -7.16 9.34
CA TYR A 404 1.49 -6.59 7.99
C TYR A 404 0.10 -6.09 7.52
N PRO A 405 0.04 -4.94 6.81
CA PRO A 405 -1.19 -4.47 6.19
C PRO A 405 -1.65 -5.33 5.02
N LEU A 406 -0.69 -5.90 4.28
CA LEU A 406 -0.92 -6.63 3.05
C LEU A 406 -0.13 -7.93 3.04
N PHE A 407 -0.77 -9.00 2.56
CA PHE A 407 -0.14 -10.30 2.35
C PHE A 407 -0.14 -10.67 0.86
N HIS A 408 1.06 -10.82 0.30
CA HIS A 408 1.28 -11.22 -1.09
C HIS A 408 1.73 -12.69 -1.16
N ILE A 409 0.87 -13.52 -1.75
CA ILE A 409 0.96 -14.99 -1.75
C ILE A 409 1.86 -15.44 -2.92
N THR A 410 3.14 -15.13 -2.79
CA THR A 410 4.21 -15.62 -3.67
C THR A 410 4.55 -17.09 -3.34
N GLY A 411 5.08 -17.85 -4.29
CA GLY A 411 5.43 -19.26 -4.06
C GLY A 411 4.21 -20.19 -3.95
N ASP A 412 4.00 -20.82 -2.78
CA ASP A 412 2.96 -21.84 -2.55
C ASP A 412 1.55 -21.26 -2.67
N LYS A 413 0.92 -21.46 -3.84
CA LYS A 413 -0.45 -21.00 -4.12
C LYS A 413 -1.52 -21.69 -3.29
N THR A 414 -1.24 -22.84 -2.65
CA THR A 414 -2.22 -23.50 -1.77
C THR A 414 -2.50 -22.71 -0.49
N LEU A 415 -1.63 -21.76 -0.13
CA LEU A 415 -1.88 -20.83 0.96
C LEU A 415 -3.14 -19.98 0.74
N ARG A 416 -3.51 -19.73 -0.53
CA ARG A 416 -4.70 -18.95 -0.88
C ARG A 416 -6.00 -19.55 -0.31
N ASP A 417 -6.05 -20.86 -0.13
CA ASP A 417 -7.23 -21.52 0.43
C ASP A 417 -7.00 -21.91 1.89
N ARG A 418 -5.77 -22.30 2.25
CA ARG A 418 -5.44 -22.73 3.60
C ARG A 418 -5.54 -21.61 4.63
N TRP A 419 -5.16 -20.38 4.25
CA TRP A 419 -5.00 -19.26 5.19
C TRP A 419 -6.09 -18.20 5.07
N TRP A 420 -6.84 -18.16 3.97
CA TRP A 420 -7.98 -17.25 3.81
C TRP A 420 -8.98 -17.32 4.97
N PRO A 421 -9.35 -18.50 5.52
CA PRO A 421 -10.30 -18.58 6.63
C PRO A 421 -9.83 -17.91 7.93
N ARG A 422 -8.56 -17.47 8.01
CA ARG A 422 -7.97 -16.83 9.20
C ARG A 422 -8.16 -15.32 9.24
N MET A 423 -8.66 -14.71 8.17
CA MET A 423 -8.91 -13.27 8.14
C MET A 423 -9.94 -12.88 9.20
N TRP A 424 -9.64 -11.85 9.97
CA TRP A 424 -10.41 -11.44 11.17
C TRP A 424 -11.88 -11.11 10.89
N PHE A 425 -12.21 -10.76 9.64
CA PHE A 425 -13.56 -10.39 9.24
C PHE A 425 -14.47 -11.59 8.97
N HIS A 426 -13.98 -12.83 9.00
CA HIS A 426 -14.82 -14.01 8.86
C HIS A 426 -15.55 -14.35 10.18
N PRO A 427 -16.84 -14.73 10.13
CA PRO A 427 -17.71 -14.90 8.95
C PRO A 427 -18.50 -13.64 8.55
N HIS A 428 -18.25 -12.49 9.16
CA HIS A 428 -19.03 -11.24 8.97
C HIS A 428 -18.61 -10.39 7.76
N ALA A 429 -17.94 -10.99 6.77
CA ALA A 429 -17.32 -10.26 5.67
C ALA A 429 -18.35 -9.56 4.77
N GLU A 430 -19.48 -10.21 4.49
CA GLU A 430 -20.56 -9.61 3.70
C GLU A 430 -21.15 -8.37 4.40
N LEU A 431 -21.43 -8.49 5.69
CA LEU A 431 -22.00 -7.42 6.49
C LEU A 431 -21.05 -6.22 6.51
N LEU A 432 -19.76 -6.46 6.74
CA LEU A 432 -18.72 -5.42 6.70
C LEU A 432 -18.59 -4.76 5.34
N LEU A 433 -18.67 -5.54 4.25
CA LEU A 433 -18.63 -5.02 2.89
C LEU A 433 -19.79 -4.05 2.65
N LYS A 434 -21.02 -4.46 2.98
CA LYS A 434 -22.21 -3.61 2.81
C LYS A 434 -22.15 -2.35 3.69
N ALA A 435 -21.78 -2.49 4.95
CA ALA A 435 -21.65 -1.38 5.89
C ALA A 435 -20.59 -0.37 5.43
N THR A 436 -19.42 -0.84 5.01
CA THR A 436 -18.34 0.03 4.53
C THR A 436 -18.77 0.79 3.28
N LYS A 437 -19.43 0.12 2.32
CA LYS A 437 -19.89 0.78 1.09
C LYS A 437 -21.02 1.77 1.33
N HIS A 438 -21.92 1.47 2.26
CA HIS A 438 -22.94 2.42 2.71
C HIS A 438 -22.29 3.72 3.26
N ASN A 439 -21.26 3.59 4.10
CA ASN A 439 -20.52 4.73 4.64
C ASN A 439 -19.76 5.52 3.56
N GLN A 440 -19.21 4.82 2.55
CA GLN A 440 -18.52 5.42 1.41
C GLN A 440 -19.47 6.23 0.51
N HIS A 441 -20.64 5.67 0.19
CA HIS A 441 -21.56 6.27 -0.79
C HIS A 441 -22.50 7.33 -0.21
N SER A 442 -22.83 7.25 1.09
CA SER A 442 -23.69 8.24 1.75
C SER A 442 -23.10 9.66 1.80
N ARG A 443 -21.78 9.81 1.57
CA ARG A 443 -21.06 11.09 1.72
C ARG A 443 -20.82 11.88 0.41
N ASN A 444 -21.65 11.68 -0.64
CA ASN A 444 -21.73 12.50 -1.87
C ASN A 444 -20.36 13.04 -2.40
N GLY A 445 -19.41 12.14 -2.68
CA GLY A 445 -18.12 12.50 -3.30
C GLY A 445 -17.11 13.21 -2.37
N GLN A 446 -17.42 13.32 -1.07
CA GLN A 446 -16.52 13.88 -0.05
C GLN A 446 -15.91 12.82 0.87
N TYR A 447 -16.06 11.53 0.55
CA TYR A 447 -15.54 10.46 1.39
C TYR A 447 -14.01 10.49 1.46
N VAL A 448 -13.51 10.86 2.65
CA VAL A 448 -12.12 10.69 3.04
C VAL A 448 -12.00 9.30 3.63
N PHE A 449 -11.20 8.43 3.00
CA PHE A 449 -11.05 7.05 3.45
C PHE A 449 -9.94 6.89 4.48
N ALA A 450 -8.99 7.83 4.53
CA ALA A 450 -7.90 7.81 5.50
C ALA A 450 -7.42 9.24 5.81
N THR A 451 -6.96 9.46 7.04
CA THR A 451 -6.17 10.64 7.42
C THR A 451 -4.83 10.14 7.95
N ALA A 452 -3.77 10.37 7.19
CA ALA A 452 -2.45 9.78 7.44
C ALA A 452 -1.36 10.66 6.82
N ALA A 453 -0.17 10.66 7.43
CA ALA A 453 1.01 11.40 7.02
C ALA A 453 0.73 12.91 6.83
N GLY A 454 -0.12 13.47 7.71
CA GLY A 454 -0.49 14.89 7.68
C GLY A 454 -1.41 15.30 6.52
N ALA A 455 -1.98 14.35 5.79
CA ALA A 455 -2.89 14.58 4.67
C ALA A 455 -4.21 13.81 4.85
N THR A 456 -5.26 14.29 4.18
CA THR A 456 -6.53 13.55 4.05
C THR A 456 -6.59 12.92 2.66
N TRP A 457 -6.91 11.63 2.60
CA TRP A 457 -6.84 10.85 1.38
C TRP A 457 -8.23 10.49 0.85
N ARG A 458 -8.40 10.65 -0.46
CA ARG A 458 -9.63 10.31 -1.19
C ARG A 458 -9.32 9.33 -2.29
N GLY A 459 -10.23 8.40 -2.56
CA GLY A 459 -10.09 7.49 -3.69
C GLY A 459 -10.08 8.26 -5.00
N ALA A 460 -9.07 8.04 -5.82
CA ALA A 460 -9.00 8.62 -7.14
C ALA A 460 -10.06 7.99 -8.06
N LEU A 461 -10.48 8.76 -9.06
CA LEU A 461 -11.35 8.29 -10.14
C LEU A 461 -10.56 8.31 -11.46
N PRO A 462 -10.87 7.42 -12.41
CA PRO A 462 -10.37 7.57 -13.77
C PRO A 462 -10.80 8.92 -14.37
N ILE A 463 -9.99 9.46 -15.29
CA ILE A 463 -10.27 10.77 -15.90
C ILE A 463 -11.62 10.82 -16.62
N MET A 464 -11.97 9.72 -17.28
CA MET A 464 -13.23 9.59 -18.03
C MET A 464 -14.34 8.94 -17.19
N ALA A 465 -14.26 9.02 -15.86
CA ALA A 465 -15.25 8.42 -14.96
C ALA A 465 -16.66 8.89 -15.31
N SER A 466 -17.48 7.94 -15.77
CA SER A 466 -18.90 8.16 -16.03
C SER A 466 -19.66 8.26 -14.71
N PRO A 467 -20.81 8.96 -14.67
CA PRO A 467 -21.68 8.92 -13.50
C PRO A 467 -22.02 7.48 -13.13
N ARG A 468 -22.04 7.18 -11.83
CA ARG A 468 -22.48 5.86 -11.36
C ARG A 468 -23.88 5.57 -11.90
N PRO A 469 -24.17 4.36 -12.43
CA PRO A 469 -25.48 4.04 -12.98
C PRO A 469 -26.59 4.25 -11.94
N ALA A 470 -27.60 5.07 -12.25
CA ALA A 470 -28.70 5.40 -11.34
C ALA A 470 -29.66 4.21 -11.09
N THR A 471 -29.65 3.20 -11.97
CA THR A 471 -30.57 2.05 -11.96
C THR A 471 -30.25 0.96 -10.93
N LEU A 472 -29.27 1.18 -10.05
CA LEU A 472 -28.78 0.18 -9.09
C LEU A 472 -28.97 0.60 -7.62
N ALA A 473 -29.79 1.63 -7.35
CA ALA A 473 -30.22 1.97 -6.00
C ALA A 473 -31.00 0.78 -5.39
N GLY A 474 -30.33 0.01 -4.53
CA GLY A 474 -30.82 -1.24 -3.92
C GLY A 474 -30.13 -2.53 -4.41
N GLN A 475 -29.40 -2.51 -5.53
CA GLN A 475 -28.66 -3.68 -6.06
C GLN A 475 -27.12 -3.53 -5.95
N GLN A 476 -26.64 -2.38 -5.48
CA GLN A 476 -25.21 -2.03 -5.36
C GLN A 476 -24.74 -1.89 -3.91
N GLU A 477 -25.40 -2.54 -2.94
CA GLU A 477 -25.02 -2.47 -1.52
C GLU A 477 -23.56 -2.91 -1.27
N LYS A 478 -23.02 -3.80 -2.11
CA LYS A 478 -21.64 -4.30 -2.04
C LYS A 478 -20.62 -3.45 -2.82
N GLY A 479 -21.04 -2.33 -3.41
CA GLY A 479 -20.18 -1.44 -4.17
C GLY A 479 -19.72 -2.00 -5.52
N GLY A 480 -18.47 -1.71 -5.88
CA GLY A 480 -17.90 -2.03 -7.19
C GLY A 480 -16.51 -1.42 -7.36
N ALA A 481 -16.11 -1.28 -8.62
CA ALA A 481 -14.81 -0.78 -9.01
C ALA A 481 -14.89 0.00 -10.32
N TRP A 482 -13.84 0.74 -10.64
CA TRP A 482 -13.71 1.45 -11.90
C TRP A 482 -12.83 0.68 -12.86
N ILE A 483 -13.09 0.79 -14.16
CA ILE A 483 -12.09 0.46 -15.18
C ILE A 483 -11.32 1.73 -15.56
N ASP A 484 -10.09 1.57 -16.01
CA ASP A 484 -9.22 2.63 -16.56
C ASP A 484 -9.90 3.55 -17.59
N THR A 485 -10.83 3.04 -18.39
CA THR A 485 -11.63 3.84 -19.35
C THR A 485 -12.78 4.64 -18.74
N GLY A 486 -13.04 4.50 -17.43
CA GLY A 486 -14.02 5.30 -16.70
C GLY A 486 -15.41 4.68 -16.52
N GLU A 487 -15.64 3.44 -16.96
CA GLU A 487 -16.87 2.72 -16.62
C GLU A 487 -16.82 2.21 -15.18
N TYR A 488 -17.98 2.10 -14.55
CA TYR A 488 -18.12 1.53 -13.21
C TYR A 488 -18.70 0.13 -13.30
N VAL A 489 -17.99 -0.84 -12.73
CA VAL A 489 -18.37 -2.25 -12.73
C VAL A 489 -18.89 -2.64 -11.33
N PRO A 490 -20.16 -3.03 -11.18
CA PRO A 490 -20.74 -3.41 -9.89
C PRO A 490 -20.18 -4.73 -9.35
N TRP A 491 -20.15 -4.88 -8.02
CA TRP A 491 -19.72 -6.12 -7.35
C TRP A 491 -20.40 -7.37 -7.92
N ASN A 492 -21.72 -7.36 -8.06
CA ASN A 492 -22.48 -8.54 -8.52
C ASN A 492 -22.05 -9.02 -9.92
N TYR A 493 -21.61 -8.10 -10.79
CA TYR A 493 -21.11 -8.46 -12.12
C TYR A 493 -19.75 -9.17 -12.05
N MET A 494 -18.88 -8.73 -11.15
CA MET A 494 -17.54 -9.28 -11.00
C MET A 494 -17.53 -10.56 -10.15
N CYS A 495 -18.16 -10.48 -8.98
CA CYS A 495 -17.99 -11.44 -7.89
C CYS A 495 -19.24 -12.20 -7.52
N GLY A 496 -20.41 -11.86 -8.08
CA GLY A 496 -21.68 -12.53 -7.78
C GLY A 496 -21.66 -14.04 -8.05
N ALA A 497 -20.94 -14.48 -9.08
CA ALA A 497 -20.79 -15.90 -9.41
C ALA A 497 -19.84 -16.67 -8.46
N PHE A 498 -19.07 -15.96 -7.62
CA PHE A 498 -18.10 -16.52 -6.68
C PHE A 498 -18.55 -16.38 -5.22
N GLU A 499 -19.73 -15.79 -4.97
CA GLU A 499 -20.32 -15.74 -3.62
C GLU A 499 -20.63 -17.16 -3.13
N GLY A 500 -20.39 -17.40 -1.85
CA GLY A 500 -20.47 -18.74 -1.25
C GLY A 500 -19.28 -19.09 -0.35
N PRO A 501 -19.11 -20.39 -0.02
CA PRO A 501 -18.15 -20.85 0.98
C PRO A 501 -16.70 -20.47 0.71
N GLN A 502 -16.29 -20.24 -0.54
CA GLN A 502 -14.92 -19.85 -0.86
C GLN A 502 -14.60 -18.39 -0.49
N LEU A 503 -15.60 -17.49 -0.55
CA LEU A 503 -15.45 -16.09 -0.15
C LEU A 503 -15.87 -15.84 1.29
N TYR A 504 -16.59 -16.77 1.91
CA TYR A 504 -17.24 -16.58 3.22
C TYR A 504 -18.18 -15.36 3.20
N ILE A 505 -18.95 -15.27 2.11
CA ILE A 505 -20.01 -14.29 1.83
C ILE A 505 -21.26 -15.07 1.46
#